data_AF-A0A392S6V3-F1
#
_entry.id   AF-A0A392S6V3-F1
#
_cell.length_a   1.000
_cell.length_b   1.000
_cell.length_c   1.000
_cell.angle_alpha   90.00
_cell.angle_beta   90.00
_cell.angle_gamma   90.00
#
_symmetry.space_group_name_H-M   'P 1'
#
loop_
_entity.id
_entity.type
_entity.pdbx_description
1 polymer ?
#
loop_
_entity_poly.entity_id
_entity_poly.type
_entity_poly.pdbx_seq_one_letter_code
_entity_poly.pdbx_strand_id
1 'polypeptide(L)'
;MEALRDNPGEAESRRYQECSDRHANLLVQEEGYWKQRAKMHWLQEGDLNTRFFHMSASARSKNKRVNKLVDEAGTEVHTQEDLCE
;
A
#
# COMPACT_ATOMS: atom_id res chain seq x y z
N MET A 1 0.75 8.39 56.44
CA MET A 1 -0.62 8.27 55.90
C MET A 1 -0.55 8.61 54.43
N GLU A 2 -1.22 7.78 53.63
CA GLU A 2 -1.61 8.01 52.22
C GLU A 2 -0.48 7.96 51.17
N ALA A 3 -0.08 6.74 50.84
CA ALA A 3 0.53 6.43 49.57
C ALA A 3 -0.53 6.39 48.47
N LEU A 4 -0.25 7.11 47.37
CA LEU A 4 -0.70 6.91 45.99
C LEU A 4 -2.20 6.75 45.74
N ARG A 5 -2.76 7.73 45.02
CA ARG A 5 -3.77 7.41 44.00
C ARG A 5 -3.24 7.89 42.66
N ASP A 6 -2.40 7.06 42.05
CA ASP A 6 -2.18 7.15 40.60
C ASP A 6 -3.57 7.17 39.96
N ASN A 7 -3.93 8.27 39.30
CA ASN A 7 -5.22 8.43 38.68
C ASN A 7 -5.28 7.50 37.45
N PRO A 8 -6.02 6.37 37.50
CA PRO A 8 -5.99 5.38 36.43
C PRO A 8 -6.49 5.97 35.10
N GLY A 9 -7.31 7.02 35.14
CA GLY A 9 -7.80 7.71 33.96
C GLY A 9 -6.73 8.54 33.23
N GLU A 10 -5.70 9.03 33.92
CA GLU A 10 -4.60 9.76 33.27
C GLU A 10 -3.65 8.81 32.56
N ALA A 11 -3.37 7.65 33.17
CA ALA A 11 -2.59 6.59 32.54
C ALA A 11 -3.31 6.00 31.32
N GLU A 12 -4.63 5.81 31.41
CA GLU A 12 -5.47 5.34 30.31
C GLU A 12 -5.58 6.39 29.19
N SER A 13 -5.77 7.66 29.54
CA SER A 13 -5.77 8.78 28.58
C SER A 13 -4.43 8.91 27.85
N ARG A 14 -3.30 8.75 28.57
CA ARG A 14 -1.97 8.76 27.97
C ARG A 14 -1.77 7.60 26.99
N ARG A 15 -2.20 6.39 27.36
CA ARG A 15 -2.15 5.21 26.48
C ARG A 15 -2.99 5.39 25.23
N TYR A 16 -4.17 5.97 25.36
CA TYR A 16 -5.02 6.29 24.22
C TYR A 16 -4.32 7.28 23.28
N GLN A 17 -3.73 8.34 23.84
CA GLN A 17 -2.98 9.34 23.06
C GLN A 17 -1.80 8.70 22.32
N GLU A 18 -0.99 7.88 22.99
CA GLU A 18 0.14 7.16 22.38
C GLU A 18 -0.30 6.25 21.23
N CYS A 19 -1.39 5.51 21.41
CA CYS A 19 -1.97 4.66 20.36
C CYS A 19 -2.47 5.50 19.17
N SER A 20 -3.15 6.62 19.44
CA SER A 20 -3.64 7.54 18.41
C SER A 20 -2.50 8.13 17.59
N ASP A 21 -1.43 8.60 18.25
CA ASP A 21 -0.27 9.19 17.60
C ASP A 21 0.48 8.13 16.76
N ARG A 22 0.59 6.90 17.28
CA ARG A 22 1.16 5.78 16.52
C ARG A 22 0.34 5.44 15.29
N HIS A 23 -0.99 5.44 15.40
CA HIS A 23 -1.88 5.19 14.27
C HIS A 23 -1.73 6.28 13.19
N ALA A 24 -1.72 7.55 13.58
CA ALA A 24 -1.51 8.66 12.66
C ALA A 24 -0.17 8.55 11.90
N ASN A 25 0.91 8.18 12.59
CA ASN A 25 2.20 7.96 11.96
C ASN A 25 2.19 6.81 10.94
N LEU A 26 1.52 5.71 11.26
CA LEU A 26 1.37 4.57 10.34
C LEU A 26 0.59 4.97 9.08
N LEU A 27 -0.47 5.76 9.22
CA LEU A 27 -1.25 6.25 8.07
C LEU A 27 -0.41 7.12 7.13
N VAL A 28 0.44 8.00 7.67
CA VAL A 28 1.35 8.83 6.86
C VAL A 28 2.37 7.97 6.11
N GLN A 29 2.92 6.95 6.78
CA GLN A 29 3.86 6.02 6.14
C GLN A 29 3.19 5.19 5.04
N GLU A 30 1.98 4.70 5.30
CA GLU A 30 1.19 3.95 4.34
C GLU A 30 0.82 4.82 3.12
N GLU A 31 0.37 6.05 3.34
CA GLU A 31 0.09 7.01 2.27
C GLU A 31 1.35 7.26 1.42
N GLY A 32 2.50 7.50 2.05
CA GLY A 32 3.78 7.67 1.37
C GLY A 32 4.21 6.44 0.55
N TYR A 33 4.06 5.25 1.13
CA TYR A 33 4.35 3.97 0.46
C TYR A 33 3.49 3.78 -0.79
N TRP A 34 2.17 3.97 -0.67
CA TRP A 34 1.25 3.80 -1.79
C TRP A 34 1.45 4.87 -2.86
N LYS A 35 1.74 6.11 -2.47
CA LYS A 35 2.11 7.21 -3.37
C LYS A 35 3.33 6.89 -4.24
N GLN A 36 4.38 6.31 -3.66
CA GLN A 36 5.57 5.87 -4.39
C GLN A 36 5.23 4.73 -5.37
N ARG A 37 4.52 3.71 -4.88
CA ARG A 37 4.18 2.51 -5.65
C ARG A 37 3.23 2.80 -6.81
N ALA A 38 2.28 3.71 -6.62
CA ALA A 38 1.36 4.17 -7.64
C ALA A 38 2.03 5.03 -8.73
N LYS A 39 3.31 5.38 -8.58
CA LYS A 39 4.01 6.37 -9.41
C LYS A 39 3.17 7.64 -9.47
N MET A 40 3.04 8.33 -8.34
CA MET A 40 2.17 9.50 -8.04
C MET A 40 1.81 10.52 -9.15
N HIS A 41 2.50 10.60 -10.29
CA HIS A 41 2.00 11.32 -11.48
C HIS A 41 0.57 10.91 -11.90
N TRP A 42 0.13 9.67 -11.58
CA TRP A 42 -1.25 9.23 -11.84
C TRP A 42 -2.26 9.80 -10.84
N LEU A 43 -1.84 10.10 -9.60
CA LEU A 43 -2.70 10.70 -8.58
C LEU A 43 -3.01 12.17 -8.90
N GLN A 44 -2.07 12.89 -9.54
CA GLN A 44 -2.28 14.28 -9.93
C GLN A 44 -3.28 14.43 -11.09
N GLU A 45 -3.36 13.42 -11.96
CA GLU A 45 -4.38 13.26 -13.02
C GLU A 45 -5.70 12.65 -12.48
N GLY A 46 -5.74 12.30 -11.18
CA GLY A 46 -6.94 11.93 -10.44
C GLY A 46 -7.22 10.43 -10.37
N ASP A 47 -7.27 9.89 -9.14
CA ASP A 47 -8.11 8.73 -8.80
C ASP A 47 -9.58 9.16 -8.73
N LEU A 48 -10.10 9.71 -9.83
CA LEU A 48 -11.52 10.04 -9.91
C LEU A 48 -12.39 8.79 -10.12
N ASN A 49 -11.81 7.58 -10.05
CA ASN A 49 -12.42 6.33 -10.50
C ASN A 49 -13.18 6.52 -11.84
N THR A 50 -12.64 7.36 -12.73
CA THR A 50 -13.31 7.66 -13.98
C THR A 50 -13.20 6.47 -14.90
N ARG A 51 -14.17 6.34 -15.81
CA ARG A 51 -14.09 5.36 -16.90
C ARG A 51 -12.77 5.50 -17.68
N PHE A 52 -12.28 6.72 -17.90
CA PHE A 52 -11.00 6.97 -18.55
C PHE A 52 -9.82 6.38 -17.76
N PHE A 53 -9.78 6.57 -16.44
CA PHE A 53 -8.76 5.98 -15.58
C PHE A 53 -8.74 4.45 -15.68
N HIS A 54 -9.90 3.80 -15.52
CA HIS A 54 -9.98 2.34 -15.60
C HIS A 54 -9.60 1.81 -16.99
N MET A 55 -9.97 2.52 -18.06
CA MET A 55 -9.58 2.17 -19.44
C MET A 55 -8.06 2.29 -19.64
N SER A 56 -7.46 3.39 -19.18
CA SER A 56 -6.01 3.64 -19.26
C SER A 56 -5.20 2.64 -18.43
N ALA A 57 -5.65 2.36 -17.20
CA ALA A 57 -5.04 1.35 -16.33
C ALA A 57 -5.13 -0.06 -16.95
N SER A 58 -6.29 -0.42 -17.51
CA SER A 58 -6.50 -1.70 -18.20
C SER A 58 -5.63 -1.84 -19.45
N ALA A 59 -5.52 -0.78 -20.26
CA ALA A 59 -4.65 -0.78 -21.44
C ALA A 59 -3.18 -0.93 -21.05
N ARG A 60 -2.74 -0.22 -20.00
CA ARG A 60 -1.38 -0.36 -19.46
C ARG A 60 -1.12 -1.77 -18.94
N SER A 61 -2.07 -2.37 -18.21
CA SER A 61 -1.98 -3.74 -17.71
C SER A 61 -1.82 -4.74 -18.86
N LYS A 62 -2.64 -4.62 -19.92
CA LYS A 62 -2.50 -5.44 -21.14
C LYS A 62 -1.12 -5.30 -21.79
N ASN A 63 -0.60 -4.07 -21.91
CA ASN A 63 0.72 -3.82 -22.49
C ASN A 63 1.88 -4.32 -21.62
N LYS A 64 1.70 -4.37 -20.30
CA LYS A 64 2.72 -4.81 -19.35
C LYS A 64 2.63 -6.30 -19.02
N ARG A 65 1.62 -7.01 -19.54
CA ARG A 65 1.50 -8.45 -19.34
C ARG A 65 2.61 -9.16 -20.10
N VAL A 66 3.46 -9.85 -19.35
CA VAL A 66 4.45 -10.77 -19.90
C VAL A 66 3.68 -12.01 -20.37
N ASN A 67 3.65 -12.25 -21.67
CA ASN A 67 2.91 -13.40 -22.23
C ASN A 67 3.76 -14.68 -22.24
N LYS A 68 5.08 -14.54 -22.28
CA LYS A 68 6.01 -15.67 -22.14
C LYS A 68 7.38 -15.23 -21.62
N LEU A 69 8.04 -16.12 -20.89
CA LEU A 69 9.47 -16.06 -20.62
C LEU A 69 10.16 -17.28 -21.22
N VAL A 70 11.43 -17.12 -21.58
CA VAL A 70 12.25 -18.20 -22.12
C VAL A 70 13.48 -18.32 -21.24
N ASP A 71 13.74 -19.51 -20.70
CA ASP A 71 14.92 -19.79 -19.89
C ASP A 71 16.17 -20.04 -20.75
N GLU A 72 17.33 -20.22 -20.11
CA GLU A 72 18.60 -20.49 -20.80
C GLU A 72 18.62 -21.84 -21.54
N ALA A 73 17.73 -22.77 -21.17
CA ALA A 73 17.57 -24.07 -21.81
C ALA A 73 16.59 -24.04 -23.01
N GLY A 74 15.96 -22.89 -23.28
CA GLY A 74 14.97 -22.73 -24.34
C GLY A 74 13.55 -23.17 -23.97
N THR A 75 13.27 -23.43 -22.70
CA THR A 75 11.93 -23.74 -22.20
C THR A 75 11.10 -22.47 -22.16
N GLU A 76 9.94 -22.50 -22.83
CA GLU A 76 8.99 -21.38 -22.79
C GLU A 76 7.97 -21.54 -21.67
N VAL A 77 7.88 -20.52 -20.82
CA VAL A 77 6.92 -20.44 -19.72
C VAL A 77 5.82 -19.45 -20.10
N HIS A 78 4.57 -19.90 -20.08
CA HIS A 78 3.41 -19.12 -20.53
C HIS A 78 2.40 -18.80 -19.41
N THR A 79 2.58 -19.34 -18.20
CA THR A 79 1.61 -19.21 -17.10
C THR A 79 2.10 -18.26 -16.00
N GLN A 80 1.18 -17.54 -15.35
CA GLN A 80 1.50 -16.57 -14.29
C GLN A 80 2.13 -17.23 -13.05
N GLU A 81 1.78 -18.49 -12.76
CA GLU A 81 2.31 -19.26 -11.63
C GLU A 81 3.80 -19.56 -11.82
N ASP A 82 4.17 -19.97 -13.04
CA ASP A 82 5.56 -20.28 -13.40
C ASP A 82 6.44 -19.02 -13.61
N LEU A 83 5.82 -17.84 -13.79
CA LEU A 83 6.52 -16.54 -13.91
C LEU A 83 6.90 -15.94 -12.53
N CYS A 84 6.39 -16.49 -11.43
CA CYS A 84 6.50 -15.93 -10.08
C CYS A 84 7.33 -16.76 -9.10
N GLU A 85 8.26 -17.59 -9.57
CA GLU A 85 9.31 -18.20 -8.74
C GLU A 85 10.59 -17.35 -8.67
#